data_AF-A0AAD9GTS7-F1
#
_entry.id   AF-A0AAD9GTS7-F1
#
_cell.length_a   1.000
_cell.length_b   1.000
_cell.length_c   1.000
_cell.angle_alpha   90.00
_cell.angle_beta   90.00
_cell.angle_gamma   90.00
#
_symmetry.space_group_name_H-M   'P 1'
#
loop_
_entity.id
_entity.type
_entity.pdbx_description
1 polymer ?
#
loop_
_entity_poly.entity_id
_entity_poly.type
_entity_poly.pdbx_seq_one_letter_code
_entity_poly.pdbx_strand_id
1 'polypeptide(L)' 'MDDLKLILTSDTLIPGSVVIADNVGLDPMSGHKNEYVEFIENNPQFSEVCHTVYMKCEDVMVPDLSVATFLG' A
#
# COMPACT_ATOMS: atom_id res chain seq x y z
N MET A 1 14.86 -11.44 -3.71
CA MET A 1 14.38 -11.37 -2.32
C MET A 1 13.35 -10.26 -2.34
N ASP A 2 12.08 -10.57 -2.15
CA ASP A 2 11.04 -9.53 -2.15
C ASP A 2 11.10 -8.84 -0.79
N ASP A 3 11.53 -7.58 -0.76
CA ASP A 3 11.56 -6.77 0.46
C ASP A 3 10.15 -6.69 1.11
N LEU A 4 9.09 -6.88 0.33
CA LEU A 4 7.71 -7.01 0.81
C LEU A 4 7.48 -8.21 1.75
N LYS A 5 8.23 -9.30 1.55
CA LYS A 5 8.19 -10.45 2.47
C LYS A 5 8.82 -10.12 3.83
N LEU A 6 9.68 -9.09 3.91
CA LEU A 6 10.33 -8.69 5.17
C LEU A 6 9.30 -8.22 6.21
N ILE A 7 8.24 -7.52 5.78
CA ILE A 7 7.18 -7.04 6.68
C ILE A 7 6.52 -8.21 7.38
N LEU A 8 6.16 -9.26 6.65
CA LEU A 8 5.55 -10.47 7.21
C LEU A 8 6.51 -11.27 8.07
N THR A 9 7.77 -11.42 7.65
CA THR A 9 8.76 -12.22 8.39
C THR A 9 9.34 -11.51 9.62
N SER A 10 9.00 -10.23 9.82
CA SER A 10 9.53 -9.45 10.95
C SER A 10 8.86 -9.77 12.29
N ASP A 11 7.76 -10.52 12.29
CA ASP A 11 6.90 -10.78 13.47
C ASP A 11 6.43 -9.50 14.19
N THR A 12 6.46 -8.35 13.51
CA THR A 12 6.04 -7.06 14.09
C THR A 12 4.56 -6.77 13.92
N LEU A 13 3.88 -7.46 12.99
CA LEU A 13 2.46 -7.31 12.75
C LEU A 13 1.67 -8.32 13.59
N ILE A 14 0.73 -7.80 14.38
CA ILE A 14 -0.29 -8.59 15.06
C ILE A 14 -1.64 -8.33 14.39
N PRO A 15 -2.61 -9.27 14.42
CA PRO A 15 -3.94 -9.02 13.89
C PRO A 15 -4.52 -7.71 14.45
N GLY A 16 -4.98 -6.83 13.56
CA GLY A 16 -5.42 -5.46 13.86
C GLY A 16 -4.36 -4.39 13.68
N SER A 17 -3.08 -4.73 13.44
CA SER A 17 -2.05 -3.77 13.06
C SER A 17 -2.44 -3.04 11.78
N VAL A 18 -2.19 -1.73 11.75
CA VAL A 18 -2.46 -0.88 10.57
C VAL A 18 -1.13 -0.46 9.95
N VAL A 19 -0.99 -0.71 8.66
CA VAL A 19 0.11 -0.23 7.83
C VAL A 19 -0.42 0.90 6.97
N ILE A 20 0.21 2.07 7.05
CA ILE A 20 -0.12 3.24 6.25
C ILE A 20 1.07 3.51 5.34
N ALA A 21 0.85 3.47 4.03
CA ALA A 21 1.87 3.71 3.02
C ALA A 21 1.47 4.91 2.17
N ASP A 22 2.34 5.91 2.16
CA ASP A 22 2.22 7.14 1.37
C ASP A 22 3.05 7.03 0.09
N ASN A 23 2.70 7.80 -0.95
CA ASN A 23 3.32 7.76 -2.28
C ASN A 23 3.19 6.38 -2.97
N VAL A 24 2.06 5.70 -2.75
CA VAL A 24 1.79 4.38 -3.36
C VAL A 24 1.17 4.48 -4.77
N GLY A 25 1.05 5.69 -5.30
CA GLY A 25 0.44 5.98 -6.59
C GLY A 25 0.94 5.09 -7.71
N LEU A 26 0.07 4.91 -8.72
CA LEU A 26 0.47 4.37 -10.01
C LEU A 26 1.67 5.17 -10.49
N ASP A 27 2.78 4.50 -10.81
CA ASP A 27 3.89 5.17 -11.49
C ASP A 27 3.32 5.81 -12.76
N PRO A 28 3.22 7.16 -12.80
CA PRO A 28 2.50 7.84 -13.88
C PRO A 28 3.19 7.63 -15.23
N MET A 29 4.47 7.26 -15.22
CA MET A 29 5.29 7.11 -16.42
C MET A 29 5.17 5.73 -17.05
N SER A 30 4.77 4.71 -16.29
CA SER A 30 4.68 3.32 -16.77
C SER A 30 3.25 2.77 -16.79
N GLY A 31 2.31 3.39 -16.05
CA GLY A 31 0.97 2.83 -15.86
C GLY A 31 0.97 1.51 -15.08
N HIS A 32 2.11 1.14 -14.51
CA HIS A 32 2.24 -0.04 -13.66
C HIS A 32 1.79 0.27 -12.25
N LYS A 33 1.10 -0.72 -11.67
CA LYS A 33 0.71 -0.71 -10.27
C LYS A 33 1.94 -0.83 -9.39
N ASN A 34 1.95 -0.10 -8.29
CA ASN A 34 3.00 -0.21 -7.29
C ASN A 34 3.05 -1.65 -6.73
N GLU A 35 4.24 -2.26 -6.70
CA GLU A 35 4.45 -3.64 -6.27
C GLU A 35 3.92 -3.89 -4.83
N TYR A 36 4.00 -2.88 -3.96
CA TYR A 36 3.40 -2.95 -2.62
C TYR A 36 1.88 -3.08 -2.69
N VAL A 37 1.22 -2.26 -3.49
CA VAL A 37 -0.24 -2.27 -3.61
C VAL A 37 -0.70 -3.60 -4.23
N GLU A 38 -0.01 -4.07 -5.27
CA GLU A 38 -0.29 -5.37 -5.86
C GLU A 38 -0.11 -6.51 -4.85
N PHE A 39 0.94 -6.46 -4.02
CA PHE A 39 1.16 -7.46 -2.98
C PHE A 39 0.05 -7.46 -1.93
N ILE A 40 -0.33 -6.29 -1.41
CA ILE A 40 -1.33 -6.17 -0.35
C ILE A 40 -2.71 -6.60 -0.85
N GLU A 41 -3.13 -6.19 -2.05
CA GLU A 41 -4.43 -6.55 -2.59
C GLU A 41 -4.58 -8.05 -2.86
N ASN A 42 -3.50 -8.72 -3.28
CA ASN A 42 -3.50 -10.16 -3.55
C ASN A 42 -3.26 -11.00 -2.29
N ASN A 43 -3.02 -10.39 -1.13
CA ASN A 43 -2.74 -11.10 0.11
C ASN A 43 -3.96 -11.09 1.05
N PRO A 44 -4.60 -12.25 1.28
CA PRO A 44 -5.81 -12.34 2.12
C PRO A 44 -5.56 -12.02 3.60
N GLN A 45 -4.29 -11.94 4.03
CA GLN A 45 -3.93 -11.49 5.38
C GLN A 45 -4.08 -9.98 5.57
N PHE A 46 -4.46 -9.23 4.53
CA PHE A 46 -4.70 -7.80 4.63
C PHE A 46 -6.10 -7.43 4.14
N SER A 47 -6.69 -6.42 4.79
CA SER A 47 -7.82 -5.67 4.26
C SER A 47 -7.34 -4.26 3.95
N GLU A 48 -7.41 -3.86 2.69
CA GLU A 48 -6.83 -2.62 2.19
C GLU A 48 -7.90 -1.65 1.68
N VAL A 49 -7.63 -0.36 1.87
CA VAL A 49 -8.33 0.74 1.22
C VAL A 49 -7.30 1.75 0.71
N CYS A 50 -7.31 1.99 -0.60
CA CYS A 50 -6.53 3.07 -1.21
C CYS A 50 -7.35 4.35 -1.31
N HIS A 51 -6.81 5.44 -0.76
CA HIS A 51 -7.43 6.76 -0.71
C HIS A 51 -6.87 7.67 -1.79
N THR A 52 -7.76 8.37 -2.48
CA THR A 52 -7.40 9.47 -3.37
C THR A 52 -7.09 10.73 -2.56
N VAL A 53 -5.88 11.24 -2.73
CA VAL A 53 -5.39 12.45 -2.05
C VAL A 53 -5.20 13.58 -3.06
N TYR A 54 -5.30 14.80 -2.56
CA TYR A 54 -5.05 16.00 -3.35
C TYR A 54 -3.58 16.39 -3.26
N MET A 55 -2.84 16.24 -4.37
CA MET A 55 -1.48 16.74 -4.48
C MET A 55 -1.50 18.21 -4.86
N LYS A 56 -1.43 19.08 -3.84
CA LYS A 56 -1.48 20.53 -4.01
C LYS A 56 -0.42 21.10 -4.95
N CYS A 57 0.77 20.48 -5.00
CA CYS A 57 1.86 20.96 -5.86
C CYS A 57 1.53 20.82 -7.35
N GLU A 58 0.78 19.78 -7.71
CA GLU A 58 0.46 19.44 -9.09
C GLU A 58 -1.00 19.76 -9.45
N ASP A 59 -1.81 20.16 -8.46
CA ASP A 59 -3.24 20.43 -8.59
C ASP A 59 -4.04 19.23 -9.14
N VAL A 60 -3.69 18.03 -8.68
CA VAL A 60 -4.27 16.76 -9.14
C VAL A 60 -4.75 15.90 -7.97
N MET A 61 -5.73 15.04 -8.27
CA MET A 61 -6.21 14.00 -7.37
C MET A 61 -5.59 12.67 -7.78
N VAL A 62 -4.89 12.01 -6.87
CA VAL A 62 -4.18 10.75 -7.16
C VAL A 62 -4.43 9.71 -6.06
N PRO A 63 -4.64 8.42 -6.41
CA PRO A 63 -4.77 7.34 -5.43
C PRO A 63 -3.39 7.00 -4.86
N ASP A 64 -2.99 7.66 -3.78
CA ASP A 64 -1.59 7.72 -3.36
C ASP A 64 -1.35 7.34 -1.90
N LEU A 65 -2.43 7.11 -1.14
CA LEU A 65 -2.36 6.69 0.27
C LEU A 65 -3.07 5.34 0.45
N SER A 66 -2.31 4.30 0.77
CA SER A 66 -2.86 2.99 1.11
C SER A 66 -2.96 2.83 2.62
N VAL A 67 -4.10 2.31 3.09
CA VAL A 67 -4.33 1.94 4.48
C VAL A 67 -4.70 0.46 4.52
N ALA A 68 -3.79 -0.36 5.04
CA ALA A 68 -3.95 -1.80 5.12
C ALA A 68 -4.02 -2.27 6.58
N THR A 69 -5.07 -3.01 6.91
CA THR A 69 -5.22 -3.67 8.21
C THR A 69 -4.76 -5.13 8.09
N PHE A 70 -3.81 -5.54 8.92
CA PHE A 70 -3.36 -6.94 8.98
C PHE A 70 -4.37 -7.80 9.75
N LEU A 71 -4.77 -8.92 9.15
CA LEU A 71 -5.79 -9.83 9.65
C LEU A 71 -5.20 -11.12 10.26
N GLY A 72 -3.96 -11.48 9.89
CA GLY A 72 -3.30 -12.74 10.28
C GLY A 72 -3.21 -13.76 9.17
#